data_AF-A0A3R9UEH8-F1
#
_entry.id   AF-A0A3R9UEH8-F1
#
_cell.length_a   1.000
_cell.length_b   1.000
_cell.length_c   1.000
_cell.angle_alpha   90.00
_cell.angle_beta   90.00
_cell.angle_gamma   90.00
#
_symmetry.space_group_name_H-M   'P 1'
#
loop_
_entity.id
_entity.type
_entity.pdbx_description
1 polymer ?
#
loop_
_entity_poly.entity_id
_entity_poly.type
_entity_poly.pdbx_seq_one_letter_code
_entity_poly.pdbx_strand_id
1 'polypeptide(L)' 'MRECEGTTCDMVYLDTSRGRRRRWCSAAVCGNRHHVAAHRARKAGQT' A
#
# COMPACT_ATOMS: atom_id res chain seq x y z
N MET A 1 -15.57 5.10 3.44
CA MET A 1 -15.05 3.72 3.32
C MET A 1 -14.29 3.63 1.99
N ARG A 2 -13.12 2.98 1.95
CA ARG A 2 -12.26 2.81 0.75
C ARG A 2 -11.73 1.38 0.69
N GLU A 3 -11.55 0.86 -0.51
CA GLU A 3 -10.90 -0.42 -0.76
C GLU A 3 -9.38 -0.29 -0.66
N CYS A 4 -8.71 -1.35 -0.18
CA CYS A 4 -7.26 -1.37 -0.11
C CYS A 4 -6.65 -1.47 -1.51
N GLU A 5 -5.71 -0.57 -1.82
CA GLU A 5 -4.95 -0.62 -3.09
C GLU A 5 -3.82 -1.68 -3.06
N GLY A 6 -3.99 -2.75 -2.28
CA GLY A 6 -3.01 -3.84 -2.17
C GLY A 6 -3.33 -4.92 -3.19
N THR A 7 -2.35 -5.35 -3.99
CA THR A 7 -2.54 -6.28 -5.11
C THR A 7 -3.23 -7.59 -4.75
N THR A 8 -3.07 -8.06 -3.51
CA THR A 8 -3.67 -9.31 -3.00
C THR A 8 -4.48 -9.06 -1.73
N CYS A 9 -5.14 -7.90 -1.64
CA CYS A 9 -5.86 -7.50 -0.43
C CYS A 9 -7.23 -6.92 -0.77
N ASP A 10 -8.28 -7.68 -0.46
CA ASP A 10 -9.69 -7.31 -0.69
C ASP A 10 -10.32 -6.58 0.51
N MET A 11 -9.51 -6.11 1.46
CA MET A 11 -10.00 -5.45 2.67
C MET A 11 -10.50 -4.05 2.37
N VAL A 12 -11.62 -3.69 2.98
CA VAL A 12 -12.17 -2.34 2.97
C VAL A 12 -11.91 -1.67 4.33
N TYR A 13 -11.56 -0.38 4.33
CA TYR A 13 -11.26 0.37 5.56
C TYR A 13 -11.98 1.72 5.60
N LEU A 14 -12.12 2.25 6.81
CA LEU A 14 -12.56 3.63 7.01
C LEU A 14 -11.35 4.57 6.86
N ASP A 15 -11.40 5.43 5.85
CA ASP A 15 -10.38 6.45 5.66
C ASP A 15 -10.69 7.68 6.52
N THR A 16 -10.00 7.78 7.66
CA THR A 16 -10.05 8.93 8.58
C THR A 16 -8.90 9.92 8.35
N SER A 17 -8.08 9.73 7.30
CA SER A 17 -6.93 10.59 7.04
C SER A 17 -7.34 11.97 6.53
N ARG A 18 -6.54 12.99 6.87
CA ARG A 18 -6.75 14.36 6.36
C ARG A 18 -6.65 14.36 4.83
N GLY A 19 -7.73 14.79 4.18
CA GLY A 19 -7.82 14.82 2.72
C GLY A 19 -8.01 13.46 2.06
N ARG A 20 -8.34 12.39 2.81
CA ARG A 20 -8.63 11.06 2.28
C ARG A 20 -7.52 10.48 1.39
N ARG A 21 -6.27 10.62 1.88
CA ARG A 21 -5.04 10.29 1.14
C ARG A 21 -4.51 8.89 1.47
N ARG A 22 -5.14 8.18 2.41
CA ARG A 22 -4.74 6.83 2.78
C ARG A 22 -5.10 5.89 1.64
N ARG A 23 -4.13 5.09 1.20
CA ARG A 23 -4.27 4.12 0.08
C ARG A 23 -4.40 2.66 0.53
N TRP A 24 -4.08 2.36 1.79
CA TRP A 24 -3.97 0.99 2.28
C TRP A 24 -4.73 0.77 3.58
N CYS A 25 -5.30 -0.43 3.74
CA CYS A 25 -5.99 -0.84 4.97
C CYS A 25 -5.08 -0.84 6.20
N SER A 26 -3.77 -1.00 6.03
CA SER A 26 -2.75 -0.87 7.08
C SER A 26 -1.41 -0.43 6.48
N ALA A 27 -0.77 0.56 7.12
CA ALA A 27 0.56 1.03 6.72
C ALA A 27 1.63 -0.06 6.96
N ALA A 28 1.56 -0.75 8.10
CA ALA A 28 2.52 -1.79 8.47
C ALA A 28 2.41 -3.05 7.59
N VAL A 29 1.23 -3.33 7.04
CA VAL A 29 0.98 -4.54 6.24
C VAL A 29 1.01 -4.22 4.75
N CYS A 30 -0.06 -3.63 4.20
CA CYS A 30 -0.17 -3.39 2.76
C CYS A 30 0.73 -2.24 2.27
N GLY A 31 0.91 -1.18 3.07
CA GLY A 31 1.87 -0.13 2.75
C GLY A 31 3.30 -0.65 2.68
N ASN A 32 3.75 -1.39 3.70
CA ASN A 32 5.08 -1.99 3.72
C ASN A 32 5.31 -2.96 2.55
N ARG A 33 4.35 -3.84 2.24
CA ARG A 33 4.44 -4.74 1.07
C ARG A 33 4.68 -3.97 -0.23
N HIS A 34 3.94 -2.87 -0.45
CA HIS A 34 4.13 -2.02 -1.62
C HIS A 34 5.50 -1.35 -1.63
N HIS A 35 5.97 -0.82 -0.49
CA HIS A 35 7.29 -0.20 -0.39
C HIS A 35 8.43 -1.21 -0.65
N VAL A 36 8.32 -2.43 -0.13
CA VAL A 36 9.28 -3.52 -0.37
C VAL A 36 9.29 -3.93 -1.84
N ALA A 37 8.12 -4.10 -2.47
CA ALA A 37 8.04 -4.41 -3.90
C ALA A 37 8.73 -3.33 -4.76
N ALA A 38 8.43 -2.06 -4.49
CA ALA A 38 9.07 -0.93 -5.18
C ALA A 38 10.58 -0.85 -4.90
N HIS A 39 11.03 -1.22 -3.70
CA HIS A 39 12.46 -1.30 -3.39
C HIS A 39 13.17 -2.40 -4.17
N ARG A 40 12.58 -3.60 -4.24
CA ARG A 40 13.12 -4.72 -5.02
C ARG A 40 13.16 -4.42 -6.51
N ALA A 41 12.12 -3.82 -7.07
CA ALA A 41 12.07 -3.41 -8.48
C ALA A 41 13.19 -2.41 -8.81
N ARG A 42 13.39 -1.39 -7.97
CA ARG A 42 14.51 -0.44 -8.12
C ARG A 42 15.86 -1.15 -8.06
N LYS A 43 16.06 -2.12 -7.16
CA LYS A 43 17.32 -2.89 -7.08
C LYS A 43 17.54 -3.78 -8.29
N ALA A 44 16.50 -4.42 -8.83
CA ALA A 44 16.59 -5.27 -10.00
C ALA A 44 17.00 -4.48 -11.27
N GLY A 45 16.56 -3.22 -11.40
CA GLY A 45 16.96 -2.36 -12.53
C GLY A 45 18.30 -1.61 -12.35
N GLN A 46 19.02 -1.86 -11.25
CA GLN A 46 20.37 -1.32 -11.02
C GLN A 46 21.48 -2.32 -11.40
N THR A 47 21.11 -3.50 -11.93
CA THR A 47 22.03 -4.47 -12.55
C THR A 47 21.91 -4.36 -14.06
#